data_AF-A0A8T6E6Z4-F1
#
_entry.id   AF-A0A8T6E6Z4-F1
#
_cell.length_a   1.000
_cell.length_b   1.000
_cell.length_c   1.000
_cell.angle_alpha   90.00
_cell.angle_beta   90.00
_cell.angle_gamma   90.00
#
_symmetry.space_group_name_H-M   'P 1'
#
loop_
_entity.id
_entity.type
_entity.pdbx_description
1 polymer ?
#
loop_
_entity_poly.entity_id
_entity_poly.type
_entity_poly.pdbx_seq_one_letter_code
_entity_poly.pdbx_strand_id
1 'polypeptide(L)'
;MRRAVTRQYPEMHRDLPERDRAFPILLWDDDIDEPYCTGCHACERACPVECMTVLMKDNPNHESVGGDSRRRKIIDKFWIDYARCMRCN
;
A
#
# COMPACT_ATOMS: atom_id res chain seq x y z
N MET A 1 -6.45 -3.39 47.13
CA MET A 1 -5.79 -2.64 46.02
C MET A 1 -6.19 -3.29 44.70
N ARG A 2 -6.47 -2.50 43.64
CA ARG A 2 -6.76 -3.03 42.30
C ARG A 2 -5.45 -3.36 41.57
N ARG A 3 -5.43 -4.45 40.80
CA ARG A 3 -4.29 -4.82 39.94
C ARG A 3 -4.13 -3.81 38.81
N ALA A 4 -2.89 -3.51 38.42
CA ALA A 4 -2.59 -2.68 37.26
C ALA A 4 -3.10 -3.33 35.95
N VAL A 5 -3.68 -2.51 35.06
CA VAL A 5 -4.24 -2.92 33.76
C VAL A 5 -3.38 -2.47 32.57
N THR A 6 -2.21 -1.91 32.83
CA THR A 6 -1.28 -1.41 31.81
C THR A 6 -0.49 -2.55 31.16
N ARG A 7 -0.21 -2.42 29.86
CA ARG A 7 0.72 -3.29 29.13
C ARG A 7 2.09 -2.60 29.07
N GLN A 8 3.18 -3.35 29.19
CA GLN A 8 4.55 -2.81 29.13
C GLN A 8 5.06 -2.88 27.70
N TYR A 9 5.06 -1.76 26.99
CA TYR A 9 5.66 -1.66 25.65
C TYR A 9 7.18 -1.43 25.81
N PRO A 10 8.06 -2.06 25.00
CA PRO A 10 7.76 -2.88 23.81
C PRO A 10 7.62 -4.39 24.07
N GLU A 11 7.81 -4.88 25.30
CA GLU A 11 7.82 -6.33 25.58
C GLU A 11 6.45 -6.98 25.37
N MET A 12 5.38 -6.23 25.61
CA MET A 12 3.99 -6.64 25.42
C MET A 12 3.28 -5.68 24.47
N HIS A 13 2.97 -6.17 23.28
CA HIS A 13 2.18 -5.46 22.29
C HIS A 13 0.66 -5.56 22.57
N ARG A 14 -0.09 -4.62 22.01
CA ARG A 14 -1.55 -4.72 21.96
C ARG A 14 -1.96 -5.65 20.81
N ASP A 15 -3.03 -6.40 21.01
CA ASP A 15 -3.66 -7.16 19.93
C ASP A 15 -4.36 -6.16 19.01
N LEU A 16 -3.98 -6.15 17.73
CA LEU A 16 -4.59 -5.27 16.74
C LEU A 16 -5.86 -5.91 16.20
N PRO A 17 -6.97 -5.17 16.05
CA PRO A 17 -8.13 -5.67 15.35
C PRO A 17 -7.78 -5.93 13.88
N GLU A 18 -8.44 -6.89 13.25
CA GLU A 18 -8.22 -7.25 11.83
C GLU A 18 -8.34 -6.05 10.88
N ARG A 19 -9.21 -5.09 11.21
CA ARG A 19 -9.49 -3.89 10.40
C ARG A 19 -8.74 -2.64 10.89
N ASP A 20 -7.63 -2.79 11.61
CA ASP A 20 -6.80 -1.65 12.02
C ASP A 20 -6.23 -0.92 10.80
N ARG A 21 -6.34 0.40 10.77
CA ARG A 21 -5.83 1.23 9.66
C ARG A 21 -4.38 1.63 9.93
N ALA A 22 -3.47 0.88 9.35
CA ALA A 22 -2.02 1.08 9.47
C ALA A 22 -1.44 1.84 8.26
N PHE A 23 -0.15 1.67 8.01
CA PHE A 23 0.53 2.23 6.86
C PHE A 23 0.05 1.53 5.56
N PRO A 24 -0.40 2.27 4.52
CA PRO A 24 -0.76 1.67 3.25
C PRO A 24 0.44 1.00 2.58
N ILE A 25 0.27 -0.25 2.14
CA ILE A 25 1.31 -1.04 1.48
C ILE A 25 0.94 -1.37 0.04
N LEU A 26 1.95 -1.40 -0.84
CA LEU A 26 1.79 -1.97 -2.18
C LEU A 26 1.89 -3.50 -2.07
N LEU A 27 0.86 -4.18 -2.56
CA LEU A 27 0.83 -5.63 -2.63
C LEU A 27 1.55 -6.14 -3.89
N TRP A 28 2.15 -7.32 -3.78
CA TRP A 28 2.89 -8.01 -4.84
C TRP A 28 2.11 -9.24 -5.31
N ASP A 29 2.15 -9.51 -6.61
CA ASP A 29 1.56 -10.67 -7.26
C ASP A 29 2.65 -11.73 -7.47
N ASP A 30 2.71 -12.73 -6.59
CA ASP A 30 3.76 -13.76 -6.61
C ASP A 30 3.66 -14.72 -7.80
N ASP A 31 2.48 -14.84 -8.43
CA ASP A 31 2.26 -15.74 -9.59
C ASP A 31 2.89 -15.21 -10.88
N ILE A 32 2.94 -13.88 -11.06
CA ILE A 32 3.43 -13.18 -12.27
C ILE A 32 4.71 -12.38 -11.98
N ASP A 33 5.13 -12.33 -10.71
CA ASP A 33 6.26 -11.55 -10.20
C ASP A 33 6.19 -10.05 -10.56
N GLU A 34 5.05 -9.42 -10.25
CA GLU A 34 4.82 -8.00 -10.50
C GLU A 34 3.92 -7.34 -9.43
N PRO A 35 3.99 -6.03 -9.20
CA PRO A 35 3.08 -5.36 -8.27
C PRO A 35 1.63 -5.37 -8.79
N TYR A 36 0.66 -5.55 -7.89
CA TYR A 36 -0.77 -5.48 -8.24
C TYR A 36 -1.20 -4.09 -8.74
N CYS A 37 -0.46 -3.05 -8.39
CA CYS A 37 -0.79 -1.67 -8.72
C CYS A 37 -0.56 -1.37 -10.21
N THR A 38 -1.65 -1.04 -10.92
CA THR A 38 -1.61 -0.62 -12.33
C THR A 38 -1.25 0.85 -12.52
N GLY A 39 -1.11 1.63 -11.45
CA GLY A 39 -0.86 3.06 -11.51
C GLY A 39 -2.07 3.90 -11.95
N CYS A 40 -3.30 3.49 -11.65
CA CYS A 40 -4.53 4.15 -12.13
C CYS A 40 -4.83 5.55 -11.53
N HIS A 41 -3.98 6.04 -10.60
CA HIS A 41 -4.12 7.31 -9.89
C HIS A 41 -5.41 7.46 -9.03
N ALA A 42 -6.18 6.39 -8.82
CA ALA A 42 -7.42 6.47 -8.05
C ALA A 42 -7.17 6.84 -6.57
N CYS A 43 -6.17 6.22 -5.95
CA CYS A 43 -5.81 6.47 -4.56
C CYS A 43 -5.18 7.87 -4.35
N GLU A 44 -4.39 8.35 -5.31
CA GLU A 44 -3.82 9.71 -5.32
C GLU A 44 -4.93 10.77 -5.35
N ARG A 45 -5.88 10.64 -6.29
CA ARG A 45 -7.03 11.56 -6.40
C ARG A 45 -7.99 11.49 -5.22
N ALA A 46 -8.11 10.33 -4.56
CA ALA A 46 -8.98 10.15 -3.41
C ALA A 46 -8.37 10.68 -2.10
N CYS A 47 -7.05 10.94 -2.06
CA CYS A 47 -6.37 11.34 -0.84
C CYS A 47 -6.79 12.77 -0.41
N PRO A 48 -7.40 12.95 0.78
CA PRO A 48 -7.92 14.24 1.21
C PRO A 48 -6.84 15.29 1.54
N VAL A 49 -5.59 14.85 1.69
CA VAL A 49 -4.44 15.69 2.07
C VAL A 49 -3.35 15.68 1.00
N GLU A 50 -3.63 15.09 -0.17
CA GLU A 50 -2.73 15.07 -1.33
C GLU A 50 -1.30 14.62 -0.96
N CYS A 51 -1.18 13.61 -0.08
CA CYS A 51 0.11 13.15 0.44
C CYS A 51 0.79 12.06 -0.40
N MET A 52 0.25 11.71 -1.57
CA MET A 52 0.78 10.60 -2.37
C MET A 52 1.16 11.07 -3.78
N THR A 53 2.11 10.37 -4.39
CA THR A 53 2.47 10.55 -5.80
C THR A 53 2.53 9.20 -6.48
N VAL A 54 1.83 9.07 -7.61
CA VAL A 54 1.73 7.83 -8.40
C VAL A 54 2.21 8.14 -9.81
N LEU A 55 3.16 7.37 -10.34
CA LEU A 55 3.57 7.44 -11.75
C LEU A 55 3.35 6.09 -12.42
N MET A 56 2.75 6.10 -13.60
CA MET A 56 2.42 4.92 -14.39
C MET A 56 3.36 4.76 -15.59
N LYS A 57 3.70 3.52 -15.93
CA LYS A 57 4.42 3.16 -17.16
C LYS A 57 3.75 1.99 -17.89
N ASP A 58 4.17 1.75 -19.13
CA ASP A 58 3.83 0.52 -19.85
C ASP A 58 4.47 -0.69 -19.16
N ASN A 59 3.70 -1.79 -19.06
CA ASN A 59 4.19 -2.99 -18.41
C ASN A 59 5.18 -3.73 -19.33
N PRO A 60 6.46 -3.89 -18.92
CA PRO A 60 7.44 -4.63 -19.70
C PRO A 60 7.13 -6.13 -19.79
N ASN A 61 6.32 -6.68 -18.89
CA ASN A 61 5.93 -8.09 -18.86
C ASN A 61 4.56 -8.35 -19.53
N HIS A 62 4.04 -7.40 -20.33
CA HIS A 62 2.73 -7.59 -20.95
C HIS A 62 2.77 -8.65 -22.07
N GLU A 63 1.68 -9.41 -22.23
CA GLU A 63 1.53 -10.44 -23.27
C GLU A 63 1.86 -9.94 -24.70
N SER A 64 1.60 -8.67 -25.01
CA SER A 64 1.89 -8.10 -26.33
C SER A 64 3.39 -7.97 -26.65
N VAL A 65 4.26 -8.01 -25.63
CA VAL A 65 5.72 -7.98 -25.79
C VAL A 65 6.35 -9.34 -25.45
N GLY A 66 5.53 -10.38 -25.32
CA GLY A 66 5.97 -11.76 -25.05
C GLY A 66 6.16 -12.08 -23.56
N GLY A 67 5.59 -11.28 -22.65
CA GLY A 67 5.55 -11.58 -21.22
C GLY A 67 4.28 -12.31 -20.79
N ASP A 68 4.14 -12.53 -19.48
CA ASP A 68 3.07 -13.36 -18.88
C ASP A 68 1.94 -12.53 -18.23
N SER A 69 2.03 -11.20 -18.25
CA SER A 69 1.04 -10.31 -17.64
C SER A 69 -0.04 -9.86 -18.62
N ARG A 70 -1.30 -9.96 -18.16
CA ARG A 70 -2.48 -9.36 -18.82
C ARG A 70 -2.60 -7.85 -18.59
N ARG A 71 -1.76 -7.25 -17.72
CA ARG A 71 -1.85 -5.84 -17.33
C ARG A 71 -1.02 -4.99 -18.29
N ARG A 72 -1.67 -4.09 -19.04
CA ARG A 72 -0.98 -3.18 -20.00
C ARG A 72 -0.11 -2.12 -19.32
N LYS A 73 -0.53 -1.66 -18.13
CA LYS A 73 0.11 -0.59 -17.38
C LYS A 73 0.47 -1.06 -15.98
N ILE A 74 1.56 -0.54 -15.46
CA ILE A 74 2.06 -0.87 -14.13
C ILE A 74 2.62 0.37 -13.43
N ILE A 75 2.70 0.31 -12.10
CA ILE A 75 3.33 1.36 -11.29
C ILE A 75 4.82 1.49 -11.61
N ASP A 76 5.28 2.73 -11.81
CA ASP A 76 6.71 3.06 -11.91
C ASP A 76 7.24 3.64 -10.60
N LYS A 77 6.56 4.67 -10.07
CA LYS A 77 6.92 5.31 -8.81
C LYS A 77 5.70 5.49 -7.93
N PHE A 78 5.87 5.16 -6.65
CA PHE A 78 4.85 5.30 -5.63
C PHE A 78 5.47 5.89 -4.38
N TRP A 79 4.98 7.05 -3.96
CA TRP A 79 5.47 7.76 -2.78
C TRP A 79 4.30 8.17 -1.91
N ILE A 80 4.49 8.07 -0.59
CA ILE A 80 3.54 8.56 0.42
C ILE A 80 4.33 9.40 1.43
N ASP A 81 3.95 10.67 1.58
CA ASP A 81 4.37 11.49 2.71
C ASP A 81 3.59 11.07 3.96
N TYR A 82 4.23 10.24 4.77
CA TYR A 82 3.61 9.72 5.99
C TYR A 82 3.43 10.80 7.07
N ALA A 83 4.21 11.88 7.06
CA ALA A 83 4.03 12.98 7.99
C ALA A 83 2.75 13.78 7.70
N ARG A 84 2.27 13.76 6.45
CA ARG A 84 0.98 14.35 6.05
C ARG A 84 -0.18 13.37 6.11
N CYS A 85 0.07 12.07 5.98
CA CYS A 85 -0.98 11.05 5.92
C CYS A 85 -1.84 11.01 7.19
N MET A 86 -3.15 11.20 7.03
CA MET A 86 -4.12 11.14 8.13
C MET A 86 -4.74 9.75 8.38
N ARG A 87 -4.31 8.71 7.63
CA ARG A 87 -4.79 7.32 7.77
C ARG A 87 -6.32 7.19 7.72
N CYS A 88 -6.91 7.85 6.72
CA CYS A 88 -8.38 7.94 6.56
C CYS A 88 -9.02 6.62 6.10
N ASN A 89 -8.32 5.85 5.26
CA ASN A 89 -8.80 4.58 4.70
C ASN A 89 -7.66 3.57 4.66
#